data_AF-A0A4Q3TA86-F1
#
_entry.id   AF-A0A4Q3TA86-F1
#
_cell.length_a   1.000
_cell.length_b   1.000
_cell.length_c   1.000
_cell.angle_alpha   90.00
_cell.angle_beta   90.00
_cell.angle_gamma   90.00
#
_symmetry.space_group_name_H-M   'P 1'
#
loop_
_entity.id
_entity.type
_entity.pdbx_description
1 polymer ?
#
loop_
_entity_poly.entity_id
_entity_poly.type
_entity_poly.pdbx_seq_one_letter_code
_entity_poly.pdbx_strand_id
1 'polypeptide(L)'
;VVPVLGQFALPIEVVAFGHKTTANRIADVLLDHEIGMPARLRQADRALVRTDGGNLIYDAACQAIHDPVRLADDLKLITGVVEHGLFLDLADEAIIGQDSGVEILLP
;
A
#
# COMPACT_ATOMS: atom_id res chain seq x y z
N VAL A 1 14.80 0.68 -9.51
CA VAL A 1 14.05 -0.58 -9.73
C VAL A 1 14.36 -1.53 -8.59
N VAL A 2 13.38 -2.29 -8.11
CA VAL A 2 13.57 -3.27 -7.03
C VAL A 2 13.23 -4.67 -7.52
N PRO A 3 13.93 -5.71 -7.04
CA PRO A 3 13.60 -7.10 -7.40
C PRO A 3 12.32 -7.59 -6.70
N VAL A 4 11.95 -7.00 -5.56
CA VAL A 4 10.79 -7.37 -4.74
C VAL A 4 10.15 -6.10 -4.16
N LEU A 5 8.82 -5.99 -4.20
CA LEU A 5 8.06 -4.88 -3.60
C LEU A 5 8.03 -5.00 -2.06
N GLY A 6 7.71 -3.90 -1.36
CA GLY A 6 7.45 -3.91 0.09
C GLY A 6 8.49 -3.20 0.97
N GLN A 7 9.63 -2.78 0.39
CA GLN A 7 10.61 -1.94 1.10
C GLN A 7 10.02 -0.57 1.44
N PHE A 8 9.29 0.03 0.50
CA PHE A 8 8.47 1.20 0.78
C PHE A 8 7.16 0.75 1.44
N ALA A 9 6.73 1.45 2.49
CA ALA A 9 5.51 1.10 3.22
C ALA A 9 4.29 1.22 2.29
N LEU A 10 3.51 0.15 2.18
CA LEU A 10 2.33 0.09 1.33
C LEU A 10 1.23 1.00 1.90
N PRO A 11 0.79 2.04 1.18
CA PRO A 11 -0.34 2.86 1.58
C PRO A 11 -1.66 2.11 1.36
N ILE A 12 -2.55 2.14 2.34
CA ILE A 12 -3.88 1.55 2.29
C ILE A 12 -4.88 2.64 2.68
N GLU A 13 -5.70 3.09 1.73
CA GLU A 13 -6.72 4.11 1.94
C GLU A 13 -7.98 3.47 2.51
N VAL A 14 -8.53 4.05 3.58
CA VAL A 14 -9.70 3.53 4.29
C VAL A 14 -10.71 4.64 4.58
N VAL A 15 -12.00 4.29 4.57
CA VAL A 15 -13.05 5.23 4.98
C VAL A 15 -12.83 5.67 6.42
N ALA A 16 -13.10 6.94 6.71
CA ALA A 16 -12.85 7.49 8.05
C ALA A 16 -13.77 6.87 9.12
N PHE A 17 -14.99 6.47 8.75
CA PHE A 17 -15.92 5.82 9.66
C PHE A 17 -15.47 4.40 9.99
N GLY A 18 -15.35 4.07 11.28
CA GLY A 18 -14.97 2.73 11.71
C GLY A 18 -13.53 2.32 11.36
N HIS A 19 -12.66 3.26 10.96
CA HIS A 19 -11.31 2.98 10.45
C HIS A 19 -10.44 2.12 11.39
N LYS A 20 -10.65 2.21 12.71
CA LYS A 20 -9.95 1.36 13.69
C LYS A 20 -10.32 -0.12 13.56
N THR A 21 -11.58 -0.43 13.26
CA THR A 21 -12.03 -1.80 13.01
C THR A 21 -11.49 -2.31 11.67
N THR A 22 -11.49 -1.45 10.64
CA THR A 22 -10.86 -1.76 9.36
C THR A 22 -9.36 -2.03 9.52
N ALA A 23 -8.66 -1.24 10.35
CA ALA A 23 -7.24 -1.44 10.64
C ALA A 23 -6.95 -2.80 11.30
N ASN A 24 -7.82 -3.29 12.19
CA ASN A 24 -7.67 -4.61 12.77
C ASN A 24 -7.78 -5.71 11.69
N ARG A 25 -8.75 -5.59 10.78
CA ARG A 25 -8.90 -6.53 9.65
C ARG A 25 -7.73 -6.48 8.68
N ILE A 26 -7.18 -5.28 8.43
CA ILE A 26 -5.95 -5.12 7.66
C ILE A 26 -4.80 -5.86 8.35
N ALA A 27 -4.68 -5.76 9.68
CA ALA A 27 -3.65 -6.49 10.41
C ALA A 27 -3.80 -8.01 10.27
N ASP A 28 -5.02 -8.54 10.32
CA ASP A 28 -5.29 -9.97 10.10
C ASP A 28 -4.84 -10.42 8.70
N VAL A 29 -5.22 -9.68 7.65
CA VAL A 29 -4.77 -9.97 6.27
C VAL A 29 -3.25 -9.86 6.14
N LEU A 30 -2.61 -8.84 6.72
CA LEU A 30 -1.14 -8.72 6.67
C LEU A 30 -0.46 -9.94 7.32
N LEU A 31 -1.00 -10.47 8.42
CA LEU A 31 -0.47 -11.68 9.06
C LEU A 31 -0.60 -12.92 8.16
N ASP A 32 -1.72 -13.08 7.44
CA ASP A 32 -1.92 -14.17 6.47
C ASP A 32 -0.94 -14.12 5.27
N HIS A 33 -0.29 -12.97 5.08
CA HIS A 33 0.75 -12.71 4.08
C HIS A 33 2.15 -12.60 4.69
N GLU A 34 2.34 -13.11 5.91
CA GLU A 34 3.64 -13.12 6.63
C GLU A 34 4.21 -11.72 6.94
N ILE A 35 3.36 -10.69 6.90
CA ILE A 35 3.72 -9.31 7.23
C ILE A 35 3.35 -9.04 8.70
N GLY A 36 4.33 -9.23 9.59
CA GLY A 36 4.13 -9.16 11.04
C GLY A 36 4.03 -7.75 11.64
N MET A 37 4.24 -6.68 10.85
CA MET A 37 4.22 -5.31 11.36
C MET A 37 2.84 -4.67 11.15
N PRO A 38 2.21 -4.10 12.20
CA PRO A 38 0.92 -3.46 12.06
C PRO A 38 1.02 -2.20 11.19
N ALA A 39 0.02 -1.99 10.34
CA ALA A 39 -0.09 -0.76 9.56
C ALA A 39 -0.32 0.45 10.47
N ARG A 40 0.34 1.57 10.17
CA ARG A 40 0.31 2.78 10.99
C ARG A 40 -0.55 3.85 10.33
N LEU A 41 -1.45 4.46 11.09
CA LEU A 41 -2.25 5.58 10.59
C LEU A 41 -1.33 6.76 10.23
N ARG A 42 -1.43 7.21 8.98
CA ARG A 42 -0.59 8.29 8.43
C ARG A 42 -0.89 9.62 9.11
N GLN A 43 0.18 10.31 9.51
CA GLN A 43 0.11 11.60 10.18
C GLN A 43 1.08 12.60 9.54
N ALA A 44 0.68 13.87 9.49
CA ALA A 44 1.50 15.00 9.10
C ALA A 44 1.25 16.14 10.11
N ASP A 45 2.31 16.80 10.59
CA ASP A 45 2.22 17.93 11.53
C ASP A 45 1.28 17.71 12.72
N ARG A 46 1.26 16.48 13.25
CA ARG A 46 0.41 16.01 14.38
C ARG A 46 -1.09 15.90 14.08
N ALA A 47 -1.50 16.01 12.81
CA ALA A 47 -2.86 15.75 12.36
C ALA A 47 -2.94 14.45 11.53
N LEU A 48 -4.13 13.88 11.44
CA LEU A 48 -4.39 12.79 10.50
C LEU A 48 -4.34 13.31 9.07
N VAL A 49 -3.61 12.61 8.21
CA VAL A 49 -3.64 12.91 6.77
C VAL A 49 -4.99 12.46 6.23
N ARG A 50 -5.63 13.35 5.47
CA ARG A 50 -6.84 13.05 4.70
C ARG A 50 -6.54 13.11 3.22
N THR A 51 -7.08 12.17 2.47
CA THR A 51 -7.08 12.23 1.00
C THR A 51 -8.10 13.26 0.51
N ASP A 52 -8.05 13.61 -0.77
CA ASP A 52 -9.07 14.46 -1.40
C ASP A 52 -10.48 13.85 -1.29
N GLY A 53 -10.58 12.51 -1.23
CA GLY A 53 -11.81 11.77 -0.94
C GLY A 53 -12.26 11.83 0.53
N GLY A 54 -11.50 12.49 1.41
CA GLY A 54 -11.79 12.60 2.84
C GLY A 54 -11.45 11.36 3.67
N ASN A 55 -10.81 10.36 3.06
CA ASN A 55 -10.44 9.09 3.69
C ASN A 55 -9.14 9.22 4.50
N LEU A 56 -8.80 8.17 5.23
CA LEU A 56 -7.56 8.04 5.99
C LEU A 56 -6.60 7.07 5.28
N ILE A 57 -5.31 7.16 5.59
CA ILE A 57 -4.31 6.24 5.05
C ILE A 57 -3.63 5.47 6.19
N TYR A 58 -3.52 4.16 6.05
CA TYR A 58 -2.65 3.31 6.86
C TYR A 58 -1.43 2.88 6.04
N ASP A 59 -0.23 3.05 6.59
CA ASP A 59 1.03 2.67 5.98
C ASP A 59 1.51 1.34 6.56
N ALA A 60 1.55 0.29 5.73
CA ALA A 60 1.99 -1.05 6.11
C ALA A 60 3.46 -1.27 5.76
N ALA A 61 4.31 -1.46 6.76
CA ALA A 61 5.74 -1.74 6.56
C ALA A 61 5.97 -3.23 6.23
N CYS A 62 5.70 -3.61 4.97
CA CYS A 62 5.70 -5.01 4.52
C CYS A 62 7.08 -5.68 4.54
N GLN A 63 8.17 -4.93 4.34
CA GLN A 63 9.54 -5.41 4.08
C GLN A 63 9.67 -6.14 2.73
N ALA A 64 8.83 -7.14 2.49
CA ALA A 64 8.72 -7.86 1.24
C ALA A 64 7.26 -8.24 0.99
N ILE A 65 6.82 -8.20 -0.27
CA ILE A 65 5.51 -8.65 -0.71
C ILE A 65 5.73 -9.78 -1.72
N HIS A 66 5.55 -11.02 -1.28
CA HIS A 66 5.83 -12.21 -2.09
C HIS A 66 4.73 -12.51 -3.13
N ASP A 67 3.48 -12.23 -2.79
CA ASP A 67 2.32 -12.38 -3.68
C ASP A 67 1.52 -11.08 -3.73
N PRO A 68 1.94 -10.10 -4.54
CA PRO A 68 1.29 -8.79 -4.58
C PRO A 68 -0.14 -8.86 -5.10
N VAL A 69 -0.44 -9.80 -6.01
CA VAL A 69 -1.80 -9.97 -6.57
C VAL A 69 -2.75 -10.45 -5.48
N ARG A 70 -2.39 -11.51 -4.74
CA ARG A 70 -3.22 -12.01 -3.65
C ARG A 70 -3.38 -10.97 -2.54
N LEU A 71 -2.30 -10.23 -2.20
CA LEU A 71 -2.38 -9.19 -1.17
C LEU A 71 -3.32 -8.05 -1.58
N ALA A 72 -3.27 -7.64 -2.85
CA ALA A 72 -4.16 -6.63 -3.40
C ALA A 72 -5.63 -7.06 -3.27
N ASP A 73 -5.95 -8.27 -3.76
CA ASP A 73 -7.31 -8.81 -3.71
C ASP A 73 -7.84 -8.94 -2.27
N ASP A 74 -7.04 -9.49 -1.36
CA ASP A 74 -7.45 -9.69 0.03
C ASP A 74 -7.67 -8.36 0.76
N LEU A 75 -6.80 -7.36 0.54
CA LEU A 75 -6.99 -6.02 1.09
C LEU A 75 -8.25 -5.36 0.52
N LYS A 76 -8.51 -5.51 -0.78
CA LYS A 76 -9.66 -4.90 -1.45
C LYS A 76 -11.00 -5.47 -0.97
N LEU A 77 -11.02 -6.73 -0.54
CA LEU A 77 -12.21 -7.39 0.01
C LEU A 77 -12.61 -6.88 1.41
N ILE A 78 -11.72 -6.18 2.12
CA ILE A 78 -12.01 -5.66 3.46
C ILE A 78 -13.01 -4.50 3.37
N THR A 79 -14.20 -4.66 3.99
CA THR A 79 -15.14 -3.56 4.15
C THR A 79 -14.49 -2.36 4.87
N GLY A 80 -14.47 -1.23 4.17
CA GLY A 80 -13.89 0.02 4.64
C GLY A 80 -12.51 0.32 4.06
N VAL A 81 -11.85 -0.63 3.40
CA VAL A 81 -10.74 -0.33 2.48
C VAL A 81 -11.34 0.30 1.22
N VAL A 82 -10.82 1.47 0.89
CA VAL A 82 -11.17 2.20 -0.34
C VAL A 82 -10.26 1.75 -1.45
N GLU A 83 -8.95 1.79 -1.22
CA GLU A 83 -7.94 1.35 -2.19
C GLU A 83 -6.57 1.09 -1.52
N HIS A 84 -5.59 0.61 -2.28
CA HIS A 84 -4.22 0.38 -1.84
C HIS A 84 -3.20 0.83 -2.89
N GLY A 85 -1.95 1.02 -2.49
CA GLY A 85 -0.88 1.50 -3.36
C GLY A 85 -0.26 0.47 -4.32
N LEU A 86 -0.87 -0.70 -4.53
CA LEU A 86 -0.40 -1.70 -5.49
C LEU A 86 -1.01 -1.44 -6.87
N PHE A 87 -0.20 -0.93 -7.80
CA PHE A 87 -0.57 -0.68 -9.20
C PHE A 87 -0.06 -1.84 -10.06
N LEU A 88 -0.77 -2.97 -10.03
CA LEU A 88 -0.37 -4.20 -10.72
C LEU A 88 -0.95 -4.22 -12.13
N ASP A 89 -0.12 -4.54 -13.13
CA ASP A 89 -0.54 -4.65 -14.54
C ASP A 89 -1.22 -3.38 -15.09
N LEU A 90 -0.76 -2.20 -14.64
CA LEU A 90 -1.29 -0.89 -15.07
C LEU A 90 -0.28 -0.03 -15.84
N ALA A 91 1.03 -0.26 -15.65
CA ALA A 91 2.07 0.56 -16.26
C ALA A 91 2.61 -0.10 -17.52
N ASP A 92 2.43 0.53 -18.67
CA ASP A 92 2.94 0.05 -19.97
C ASP A 92 4.41 0.44 -20.23
N GLU A 93 4.92 1.45 -19.52
CA GLU A 93 6.29 1.97 -19.68
C GLU A 93 6.78 2.62 -18.38
N ALA A 94 8.05 2.40 -18.02
CA ALA A 94 8.72 3.07 -16.92
C ALA A 94 9.97 3.81 -17.41
N ILE A 95 9.97 5.13 -17.25
CA ILE A 95 11.08 6.03 -17.63
C ILE A 95 11.88 6.38 -16.37
N ILE A 96 13.11 5.86 -16.26
CA ILE A 96 13.94 5.93 -15.05
C ILE A 96 15.18 6.80 -15.30
N GLY A 97 15.28 7.90 -14.56
CA GLY A 97 16.49 8.73 -14.54
C GLY A 97 17.62 8.03 -13.76
N GLN A 98 18.78 7.91 -14.39
CA GLN A 98 20.03 7.42 -13.82
C GLN A 98 21.14 8.48 -13.98
N ASP A 99 22.24 8.36 -13.23
CA ASP A 99 23.40 9.24 -13.39
C ASP A 99 23.99 9.20 -14.82
N SER A 100 23.81 8.07 -15.51
CA SER A 100 24.27 7.81 -16.89
C SER A 100 23.31 8.31 -17.98
N GLY A 101 22.08 8.72 -17.63
CA GLY A 101 21.04 9.10 -18.60
C GLY A 101 19.66 8.58 -18.22
N VAL A 102 18.87 8.19 -19.22
CA VAL A 102 17.51 7.69 -19.04
C VAL A 102 17.43 6.24 -19.49
N GLU A 103 16.90 5.37 -18.62
CA GLU A 103 16.55 3.99 -18.93
C GLU A 103 15.03 3.90 -19.15
N ILE A 104 14.61 3.21 -20.20
CA ILE A 104 13.20 2.92 -20.48
C ILE A 104 12.99 1.42 -20.32
N LEU A 105 12.03 1.03 -19.46
CA LEU A 105 11.61 -0.35 -19.24
C LEU A 105 10.18 -0.54 -19.71
N LEU A 106 9.91 -1.72 -20.28
CA LEU A 106 8.59 -2.22 -20.64
C LEU A 106 8.27 -3.46 -19.77
N PRO A 107 6.98 -3.85 -19.63
CA PRO A 107 6.56 -5.02 -18.85
C PRO A 107 7.26 -6.33 -19.22
#